data_AF-A0A510INB9-F1
#
_entry.id   AF-A0A510INB9-F1
#
_cell.length_a   1.000
_cell.length_b   1.000
_cell.length_c   1.000
_cell.angle_alpha   90.00
_cell.angle_beta   90.00
_cell.angle_gamma   90.00
#
_symmetry.space_group_name_H-M   'P 1'
#
loop_
_entity.id
_entity.type
_entity.pdbx_description
1 polymer ?
#
loop_
_entity_poly.entity_id
_entity_poly.type
_entity_poly.pdbx_seq_one_letter_code
_entity_poly.pdbx_strand_id
1 'polypeptide(L)' 'MSFEAAAWAIKRRTRTPTAKLVLIALADCHNSDTGQCDPGNSYLADVAQCTKRSVINAIEELEELGYLSA' A
#
# COMPACT_ATOMS: atom_id res chain seq x y z
N MET A 1 -9.85 0.46 8.05
CA MET A 1 -10.25 -0.79 7.39
C MET A 1 -11.48 -0.58 6.52
N SER A 2 -11.31 -0.35 5.23
CA SER A 2 -12.38 -0.50 4.25
C SER A 2 -12.24 -1.89 3.60
N PHE A 3 -13.23 -2.76 3.80
CA PHE A 3 -13.24 -4.11 3.21
C PHE A 3 -13.15 -4.06 1.68
N GLU A 4 -13.79 -3.07 1.06
CA GLU A 4 -13.77 -2.87 -0.39
C GLU A 4 -12.38 -2.46 -0.91
N ALA A 5 -11.67 -1.59 -0.17
CA ALA A 5 -10.33 -1.16 -0.55
C ALA A 5 -9.33 -2.34 -0.50
N ALA A 6 -9.38 -3.15 0.55
CA ALA A 6 -8.54 -4.34 0.66
C ALA A 6 -8.85 -5.36 -0.46
N ALA A 7 -10.13 -5.59 -0.77
CA ALA A 7 -10.53 -6.47 -1.87
C ALA A 7 -10.07 -5.94 -3.24
N TRP A 8 -10.07 -4.62 -3.45
CA TRP A 8 -9.50 -4.00 -4.63
C TRP A 8 -7.99 -4.24 -4.72
N ALA A 9 -7.24 -4.02 -3.64
CA ALA A 9 -5.77 -4.19 -3.59
C ALA A 9 -5.33 -5.63 -3.90
N ILE A 10 -6.06 -6.61 -3.38
CA ILE A 10 -5.82 -8.04 -3.62
C ILE A 10 -5.91 -8.36 -5.12
N LYS A 11 -6.88 -7.78 -5.84
CA LYS A 11 -7.11 -8.05 -7.28
C LYS A 11 -6.08 -7.42 -8.21
N ARG A 12 -5.31 -6.42 -7.75
CA ARG A 12 -4.30 -5.74 -8.58
C ARG A 12 -3.08 -6.61 -8.85
N ARG A 13 -2.30 -6.31 -9.89
CA ARG A 13 -1.02 -7.00 -10.16
C ARG A 13 0.12 -6.09 -9.78
N THR A 14 1.08 -6.61 -9.04
CA THR A 14 2.33 -5.91 -8.69
C THR A 14 3.50 -6.72 -9.20
N ARG A 15 4.66 -6.08 -9.38
CA ARG A 15 5.90 -6.74 -9.80
C ARG A 15 6.48 -7.57 -8.67
N THR A 16 6.28 -7.13 -7.42
CA THR A 16 6.82 -7.81 -6.23
C THR A 16 5.76 -8.16 -5.19
N PRO A 17 5.98 -9.20 -4.36
CA PRO A 17 5.15 -9.51 -3.20
C PRO A 17 5.17 -8.39 -2.14
N THR A 18 6.30 -7.69 -1.99
CA THR A 18 6.41 -6.54 -1.08
C THR A 18 5.47 -5.43 -1.52
N ALA A 19 5.48 -5.03 -2.79
CA ALA A 19 4.52 -4.05 -3.31
C ALA A 19 3.07 -4.52 -3.17
N LYS A 20 2.80 -5.83 -3.30
CA LYS A 20 1.47 -6.39 -3.03
C LYS A 20 1.02 -6.15 -1.59
N LEU A 21 1.87 -6.48 -0.60
CA LEU A 21 1.56 -6.31 0.81
C LEU A 21 1.46 -4.84 1.21
N VAL A 22 2.36 -3.99 0.71
CA VAL A 22 2.31 -2.54 0.95
C VAL A 22 1.00 -1.94 0.42
N LEU A 23 0.55 -2.33 -0.77
CA LEU A 23 -0.74 -1.87 -1.32
C LEU A 23 -1.94 -2.30 -0.46
N ILE A 24 -1.92 -3.53 0.04
CA ILE A 24 -2.98 -4.03 0.94
C ILE A 24 -2.97 -3.27 2.27
N ALA A 25 -1.79 -3.01 2.84
CA ALA A 25 -1.65 -2.25 4.07
C ALA A 25 -2.12 -0.79 3.92
N LEU A 26 -1.80 -0.15 2.79
CA LEU A 26 -2.31 1.19 2.46
C LEU A 26 -3.83 1.17 2.32
N ALA A 27 -4.39 0.19 1.63
CA ALA A 27 -5.85 0.04 1.51
C ALA A 27 -6.53 -0.19 2.87
N ASP A 28 -5.85 -0.85 3.81
CA ASP A 28 -6.35 -1.03 5.17
C ASP A 28 -6.38 0.27 6.00
N CYS A 29 -5.34 1.09 5.81
CA CYS A 29 -5.18 2.40 6.44
C CYS A 29 -6.07 3.48 5.83
N HIS A 30 -6.59 3.28 4.62
CA HIS A 30 -7.42 4.26 3.93
C HIS A 30 -8.74 4.48 4.66
N ASN A 31 -9.04 5.75 4.93
CA ASN A 31 -10.30 6.19 5.50
C ASN A 31 -11.24 6.67 4.39
N SER A 32 -12.27 5.88 4.09
CA SER A 32 -13.23 6.18 3.01
C SER A 32 -14.02 7.48 3.22
N ASP A 33 -14.25 7.90 4.46
CA ASP A 33 -15.06 9.09 4.77
C ASP A 33 -14.28 10.39 4.54
N THR A 34 -12.98 10.37 4.82
CA THR A 34 -12.09 11.54 4.71
C THR A 34 -11.17 11.51 3.49
N GLY A 35 -11.02 10.34 2.86
CA GLY A 35 -10.06 10.09 1.79
C GLY A 35 -8.60 9.98 2.25
N GLN A 36 -8.31 10.17 3.54
CA GLN A 36 -6.94 10.20 4.06
C GLN A 36 -6.31 8.80 4.09
N CYS A 37 -5.00 8.74 3.80
CA CYS A 37 -4.19 7.53 3.90
C CYS A 37 -2.73 7.90 4.14
N ASP A 38 -2.38 8.16 5.40
CA ASP A 38 -1.05 8.66 5.78
C ASP A 38 -0.28 7.72 6.74
N PRO A 39 -0.17 6.40 6.47
CA PRO A 39 0.62 5.52 7.32
C PRO A 39 2.12 5.83 7.16
N GLY A 40 2.85 5.85 8.27
CA GLY A 40 4.29 6.04 8.23
C GLY A 40 5.03 4.84 7.61
N ASN A 41 6.11 5.11 6.87
CA ASN A 41 6.93 4.06 6.23
C ASN A 41 7.47 3.00 7.21
N SER A 42 7.69 3.36 8.48
CA SER A 42 8.10 2.39 9.52
C SER A 42 7.00 1.35 9.78
N TYR A 43 5.75 1.81 9.90
CA TYR A 43 4.61 0.95 10.12
C TYR A 43 4.39 0.01 8.92
N LEU A 44 4.45 0.54 7.71
CA LEU A 44 4.35 -0.26 6.48
C LEU A 44 5.47 -1.29 6.38
N ALA A 45 6.69 -0.95 6.82
CA ALA A 45 7.83 -1.86 6.82
C ALA A 45 7.59 -3.04 7.77
N ASP A 46 7.06 -2.77 8.97
CA ASP A 46 6.73 -3.81 9.95
C ASP A 46 5.61 -4.72 9.42
N VAL A 47 4.54 -4.15 8.86
CA VAL A 47 3.40 -4.91 8.30
C VAL A 47 3.82 -5.76 7.11
N ALA A 48 4.60 -5.19 6.18
CA ALA A 48 5.08 -5.89 4.99
C ALA A 48 6.33 -6.76 5.25
N GLN A 49 6.79 -6.82 6.51
CA GLN A 49 7.97 -7.58 6.96
C GLN A 49 9.22 -7.31 6.10
N CYS A 50 9.48 -6.03 5.84
CA CYS A 50 10.57 -5.61 4.95
C CYS A 50 11.28 -4.37 5.50
N THR A 51 12.27 -3.86 4.77
CA THR A 51 12.97 -2.63 5.15
C THR A 51 12.17 -1.40 4.73
N LYS A 52 12.38 -0.25 5.39
CA LYS A 52 11.82 1.04 4.93
C LYS A 52 12.22 1.38 3.50
N ARG A 53 13.43 0.99 3.07
CA ARG A 53 13.88 1.16 1.68
C ARG A 53 13.01 0.34 0.71
N SER A 54 12.69 -0.90 1.07
CA SER A 54 11.79 -1.75 0.29
C SER A 54 10.38 -1.16 0.20
N VAL A 55 9.89 -0.52 1.27
CA VAL A 55 8.61 0.23 1.25
C VAL A 55 8.66 1.39 0.27
N ILE A 56 9.71 2.21 0.30
CA ILE A 56 9.85 3.35 -0.62
C ILE A 56 9.85 2.88 -2.07
N ASN A 57 10.67 1.87 -2.40
CA ASN A 57 10.69 1.29 -3.75
C ASN A 57 9.32 0.70 -4.14
N ALA A 58 8.59 0.10 -3.19
CA ALA A 58 7.25 -0.41 -3.43
C ALA A 58 6.25 0.72 -3.70
N ILE A 59 6.34 1.84 -2.98
CA ILE A 59 5.48 3.02 -3.23
C ILE A 59 5.75 3.58 -4.62
N GLU A 60 7.02 3.78 -5.00
CA GLU A 60 7.42 4.20 -6.35
C GLU A 60 6.84 3.27 -7.43
N GLU A 61 6.96 1.95 -7.23
CA GLU A 61 6.36 0.94 -8.14
C GLU A 61 4.83 1.10 -8.24
N LEU A 62 4.15 1.31 -7.11
CA LEU A 62 2.69 1.45 -7.07
C LEU A 62 2.21 2.76 -7.72
N GLU A 63 2.99 3.84 -7.62
CA GLU A 63 2.76 5.10 -8.34
C GLU A 63 2.95 4.91 -9.85
N GLU A 64 4.03 4.24 -10.28
CA GLU A 64 4.26 3.91 -11.70
C GLU A 64 3.11 3.06 -12.29
N LEU A 65 2.55 2.16 -11.48
CA LEU A 65 1.41 1.33 -11.86
C LEU A 65 0.06 2.08 -11.84
N GLY A 66 0.04 3.33 -11.37
CA GLY A 66 -1.16 4.16 -11.26
C GLY A 66 -2.12 3.72 -10.16
N TYR A 67 -1.61 3.04 -9.12
CA TYR A 67 -2.41 2.59 -7.97
C TYR A 67 -2.45 3.60 -6.84
N LEU A 68 -1.47 4.50 -6.78
CA LEU A 68 -1.38 5.60 -5.84
C LEU A 68 -1.37 6.92 -6.62
N SER A 69 -1.93 7.96 -6.03
CA SER A 69 -1.84 9.34 -6.52
C SER A 69 -1.12 10.17 -5.46
N ALA A 70 -0.12 10.94 -5.89
CA ALA A 70 0.55 11.94 -5.06
C ALA A 70 -0.37 13.10 -4.67
#